data_AF-A0AAW9XE92-F1
#
_entry.id   AF-A0AAW9XE92-F1
#
_cell.length_a   1.000
_cell.length_b   1.000
_cell.length_c   1.000
_cell.angle_alpha   90.00
_cell.angle_beta   90.00
_cell.angle_gamma   90.00
#
_symmetry.space_group_name_H-M   'P 1'
#
loop_
_entity.id
_entity.type
_entity.pdbx_description
1 polymer ?
#
loop_
_entity_poly.entity_id
_entity_poly.type
_entity_poly.pdbx_seq_one_letter_code
_entity_poly.pdbx_strand_id
1 'polypeptide(L)' 'MKLTKSGPLTDREIDWLEEVLMKYGNDDSVLCFSELDGFLTAIVSGPNTISPNTWLSAI' A
#
# COMPACT_ATOMS: atom_id res chain seq x y z
N MET A 1 10.06 -11.29 -17.86
CA MET A 1 9.66 -10.40 -16.75
C MET A 1 10.93 -9.82 -16.16
N LYS A 2 11.25 -8.54 -16.45
CA LYS A 2 12.44 -7.92 -15.84
C LYS A 2 12.12 -7.70 -14.37
N LEU A 3 12.86 -8.35 -13.49
CA LEU A 3 12.89 -8.03 -12.07
C LEU A 3 13.26 -6.55 -11.97
N THR A 4 12.37 -5.74 -11.43
CA THR A 4 12.61 -4.33 -11.11
C THR A 4 13.76 -4.23 -10.10
N LYS A 5 14.44 -3.08 -10.05
CA LYS A 5 15.49 -2.81 -9.06
C LYS A 5 15.01 -3.23 -7.65
N SER A 6 15.75 -4.11 -6.99
CA SER A 6 15.52 -4.42 -5.57
C SER A 6 16.03 -3.27 -4.70
N GLY A 7 15.14 -2.65 -3.94
CA GLY A 7 15.45 -1.58 -2.98
C GLY A 7 14.17 -0.88 -2.50
N PRO A 8 14.26 -0.02 -1.47
CA PRO A 8 13.17 0.88 -1.10
C PRO A 8 12.74 1.77 -2.27
N LEU A 9 11.49 2.22 -2.25
CA LEU A 9 11.01 3.22 -3.20
C LEU A 9 11.82 4.52 -3.06
N THR A 10 12.09 5.16 -4.19
CA THR A 10 12.62 6.52 -4.24
C THR A 10 11.51 7.53 -3.94
N ASP A 11 11.88 8.75 -3.53
CA ASP A 11 10.90 9.83 -3.25
C ASP A 11 9.94 10.05 -4.44
N ARG A 12 10.46 10.03 -5.67
CA ARG A 12 9.63 10.17 -6.88
C ARG A 12 8.66 9.00 -7.08
N GLU A 13 9.03 7.79 -6.68
CA GLU A 13 8.13 6.63 -6.74
C GLU A 13 7.07 6.70 -5.64
N ILE A 14 7.40 7.28 -4.49
CA ILE A 14 6.44 7.59 -3.41
C ILE A 14 5.45 8.65 -3.89
N ASP A 15 5.91 9.77 -4.44
CA ASP A 15 5.04 10.83 -4.98
C ASP A 15 4.06 10.28 -6.03
N TRP A 16 4.57 9.47 -6.96
CA TRP A 16 3.72 8.81 -7.96
C TRP A 16 2.69 7.86 -7.32
N LEU A 17 3.07 7.12 -6.28
CA LEU A 17 2.18 6.21 -5.58
C LEU A 17 1.08 6.98 -4.84
N GLU A 18 1.39 8.11 -4.22
CA GLU A 18 0.39 8.98 -3.60
C GLU A 18 -0.63 9.50 -4.62
N GLU A 19 -0.18 9.94 -5.80
CA GLU A 19 -1.07 10.34 -6.88
C GLU A 19 -1.99 9.21 -7.34
N VAL A 20 -1.48 7.98 -7.41
CA VAL A 20 -2.25 6.80 -7.81
C VAL A 20 -3.32 6.45 -6.77
N LEU A 21 -2.96 6.42 -5.49
CA LEU A 21 -3.89 6.13 -4.39
C LEU A 21 -5.04 7.15 -4.36
N MET A 22 -4.71 8.44 -4.45
CA MET A 22 -5.72 9.51 -4.48
C MET A 22 -6.60 9.46 -5.73
N LYS A 23 -6.05 9.08 -6.89
CA LYS A 23 -6.80 9.07 -8.15
C LYS A 23 -7.85 7.95 -8.23
N TYR A 24 -7.56 6.79 -7.65
CA TYR A 24 -8.41 5.60 -7.76
C TYR A 24 -9.13 5.22 -6.46
N GLY A 25 -8.73 5.81 -5.33
CA GLY A 25 -9.38 5.60 -4.05
C GLY A 25 -10.76 6.25 -3.94
N ASN A 26 -11.49 5.83 -2.93
CA ASN A 26 -12.75 6.41 -2.48
C ASN A 26 -12.72 6.62 -0.95
N ASP A 27 -13.85 6.98 -0.35
CA ASP A 27 -13.96 7.29 1.08
C ASP A 27 -13.55 6.12 2.01
N ASP A 28 -13.60 4.88 1.51
CA ASP A 28 -13.21 3.67 2.24
C ASP A 28 -11.80 3.15 1.88
N SER A 29 -11.07 3.86 1.00
CA SER A 29 -9.73 3.47 0.55
C SER A 29 -8.62 4.07 1.41
N VAL A 30 -7.46 3.42 1.37
CA VAL A 30 -6.17 4.01 1.73
C VAL A 30 -5.79 5.05 0.68
N LEU A 31 -5.47 6.27 1.11
CA LEU A 31 -5.34 7.42 0.20
C LEU A 31 -3.94 8.03 0.16
N CYS A 32 -3.04 7.68 1.08
CA CYS A 32 -1.65 8.16 1.04
C CYS A 32 -0.62 7.07 1.37
N PHE A 33 0.64 7.36 1.08
CA PHE A 33 1.74 6.41 1.29
C PHE A 33 1.89 6.01 2.77
N SER A 34 1.76 6.96 3.70
CA SER A 34 1.90 6.69 5.13
C SER A 34 0.79 5.77 5.67
N GLU A 35 -0.44 5.92 5.17
CA GLU A 35 -1.54 5.02 5.50
C GLU A 35 -1.30 3.62 4.94
N LEU A 36 -0.85 3.51 3.69
CA LEU A 36 -0.56 2.21 3.07
C LEU A 36 0.56 1.47 3.81
N ASP A 37 1.64 2.17 4.14
CA ASP A 37 2.77 1.61 4.89
C ASP A 37 2.33 1.11 6.27
N GLY A 38 1.59 1.94 7.02
CA GLY A 38 1.06 1.56 8.32
C GLY A 38 0.06 0.40 8.25
N PHE A 39 -0.83 0.41 7.26
CA PHE A 39 -1.83 -0.63 7.05
C PHE A 39 -1.19 -1.98 6.73
N LEU A 40 -0.27 -2.03 5.77
CA LEU A 40 0.45 -3.26 5.43
C LEU A 40 1.33 -3.73 6.59
N THR A 41 1.99 -2.80 7.30
CA THR A 41 2.76 -3.12 8.51
C THR A 41 1.88 -3.78 9.57
N ALA A 42 0.68 -3.25 9.84
CA ALA A 42 -0.25 -3.85 10.79
C ALA A 42 -0.69 -5.27 10.36
N ILE A 43 -0.94 -5.48 9.07
CA ILE A 43 -1.32 -6.79 8.51
C ILE A 43 -0.21 -7.82 8.70
N VAL A 44 1.05 -7.48 8.42
CA VAL A 44 2.17 -8.44 8.44
C VAL A 44 2.79 -8.62 9.82
N SER A 45 2.63 -7.65 10.72
CA SER A 45 3.17 -7.71 12.10
C SER A 45 2.15 -8.23 13.12
N GLY A 46 0.88 -8.34 12.74
CA GLY A 46 -0.19 -8.84 13.60
C GLY A 46 0.04 -10.29 14.06
N PRO A 47 -0.50 -10.68 15.23
CA PRO A 47 -0.28 -12.02 15.80
C PRO A 47 -0.94 -13.14 14.99
N ASN A 48 -1.89 -12.81 14.11
CA ASN A 48 -2.61 -13.76 13.27
C ASN A 48 -2.53 -13.32 11.80
N THR A 49 -2.27 -14.26 10.91
CA THR A 49 -2.40 -14.03 9.47
C THR A 49 -3.87 -13.90 9.09
N ILE A 50 -4.21 -12.83 8.37
CA ILE A 50 -5.56 -12.59 7.85
C ILE A 50 -5.61 -12.77 6.32
N SER A 51 -6.77 -13.21 5.82
CA SER A 51 -6.98 -13.44 4.38
C SER A 51 -6.96 -12.12 3.60
N PRO A 52 -6.41 -12.07 2.36
CA PRO A 52 -6.53 -10.92 1.48
C PRO A 52 -7.96 -10.41 1.29
N ASN A 53 -8.95 -11.30 1.30
CA ASN A 53 -10.37 -10.89 1.20
C ASN A 53 -10.83 -9.97 2.35
N THR A 54 -10.09 -9.91 3.46
CA THR A 54 -10.38 -9.05 4.61
C THR A 54 -9.85 -7.63 4.45
N TRP A 55 -8.74 -7.44 3.72
CA TRP A 55 -8.02 -6.16 3.71
C TRP A 55 -7.79 -5.58 2.31
N LEU A 56 -7.82 -6.41 1.26
CA LEU A 56 -7.47 -5.97 -0.10
C LEU A 56 -8.48 -4.98 -0.68
N SER A 57 -9.74 -5.01 -0.27
CA SER A 57 -10.76 -4.07 -0.76
C SER A 57 -10.56 -2.63 -0.26
N ALA A 58 -9.71 -2.42 0.74
CA ALA A 58 -9.38 -1.09 1.27
C ALA A 58 -8.24 -0.41 0.49
N ILE A 59 -7.63 -1.06 -0.50
CA ILE A 59 -6.52 -0.54 -1.34
C ILE A 59 -7.02 -0.42 -2.77
#